data_AF-A0A8H8DD44-F1
#
_entry.id   AF-A0A8H8DD44-F1
#
_cell.length_a   1.000
_cell.length_b   1.000
_cell.length_c   1.000
_cell.angle_alpha   90.00
_cell.angle_beta   90.00
_cell.angle_gamma   90.00
#
_symmetry.space_group_name_H-M   'P 1'
#
loop_
_entity.id
_entity.type
_entity.pdbx_description
1 polymer ?
#
loop_
_entity_poly.entity_id
_entity_poly.type
_entity_poly.pdbx_seq_one_letter_code
_entity_poly.pdbx_strand_id
1 'polypeptide(L)'
;MPIQQHLQYQLSLRDLPDEVLTQIYDCLPLSTVKHLRLYHDLARRMQYQIYRNGEYSVLIDDEETDIASLDEKKEEKTEEGHRISQIQTNTQTIKHVARFHHYRVNISLTDFKTSIDNLKKYQSTIDEIFNRTTAITIKLVVILHYSLNRFNDVKDCLSNIDFISKLFNPNGINVCSVDLQLNKKS
;
A
#
# COMPACT_ATOMS: atom_id res chain seq x y z
N MET A 1 35.59 -50.01 -22.97
CA MET A 1 35.39 -48.57 -22.71
C MET A 1 33.92 -48.24 -22.94
N PRO A 2 33.13 -47.86 -21.92
CA PRO A 2 31.77 -47.40 -22.15
C PRO A 2 31.76 -45.87 -22.34
N ILE A 3 31.06 -45.44 -23.37
CA ILE A 3 30.82 -44.04 -23.73
C ILE A 3 29.87 -43.44 -22.68
N GLN A 4 30.36 -42.47 -21.90
CA GLN A 4 29.54 -41.66 -21.00
C GLN A 4 28.59 -40.78 -21.84
N GLN A 5 27.33 -41.18 -21.93
CA GLN A 5 26.27 -40.29 -22.41
C GLN A 5 25.96 -39.28 -21.30
N HIS A 6 26.50 -38.07 -21.41
CA HIS A 6 26.00 -36.93 -20.65
C HIS A 6 24.58 -36.60 -21.13
N LEU A 7 23.58 -37.09 -20.41
CA LEU A 7 22.21 -36.56 -20.48
C LEU A 7 22.27 -35.10 -20.01
N GLN A 8 22.43 -34.17 -20.96
CA GLN A 8 22.08 -32.77 -20.73
C GLN A 8 20.57 -32.71 -20.56
N TYR A 9 20.10 -32.82 -19.33
CA TYR A 9 18.74 -32.42 -18.97
C TYR A 9 18.62 -30.92 -19.23
N GLN A 10 17.99 -30.55 -20.35
CA GLN A 10 17.48 -29.20 -20.54
C GLN A 10 16.31 -29.02 -19.56
N LEU A 11 16.60 -28.52 -18.36
CA LEU A 11 15.57 -28.06 -17.43
C LEU A 11 14.77 -26.95 -18.13
N SER A 12 13.51 -27.25 -18.43
CA SER A 12 12.58 -26.24 -18.89
C SER A 12 12.14 -25.42 -17.68
N LEU A 13 11.82 -24.14 -17.90
CA LEU A 13 11.24 -23.28 -16.85
C LEU A 13 10.02 -23.94 -16.17
N ARG A 14 9.34 -24.83 -16.90
CA ARG A 14 8.16 -25.59 -16.46
C ARG A 14 8.45 -26.66 -15.41
N ASP A 15 9.70 -27.13 -15.33
CA ASP A 15 10.11 -28.19 -14.41
C ASP A 15 10.48 -27.62 -13.03
N LEU A 16 10.48 -26.29 -12.89
CA LEU A 16 10.77 -25.62 -11.63
C LEU A 16 9.55 -25.64 -10.70
N PRO A 17 9.76 -25.83 -9.38
CA PRO A 17 8.71 -25.68 -8.38
C PRO A 17 8.05 -24.30 -8.45
N ASP A 18 6.78 -24.25 -8.08
CA ASP A 18 5.96 -23.04 -8.12
C ASP A 18 6.55 -21.90 -7.29
N GLU A 19 7.20 -22.24 -6.17
CA GLU A 19 7.86 -21.29 -5.29
C GLU A 19 9.04 -20.63 -5.98
N VAL A 20 9.84 -21.41 -6.71
CA VAL A 20 11.01 -20.90 -7.46
C VAL A 20 10.56 -20.05 -8.63
N LEU A 21 9.52 -20.49 -9.35
CA LEU A 21 8.89 -19.72 -10.42
C LEU A 21 8.36 -18.38 -9.90
N THR A 22 7.71 -18.37 -8.74
CA THR A 22 7.20 -17.15 -8.11
C THR A 22 8.32 -16.17 -7.81
N GLN A 23 9.46 -16.63 -7.27
CA GLN A 23 10.64 -15.80 -7.04
C GLN A 23 11.22 -15.23 -8.34
N ILE A 24 11.29 -16.04 -9.40
CA ILE A 24 11.75 -15.57 -10.71
C ILE A 24 10.82 -14.47 -11.23
N TYR A 25 9.50 -14.66 -11.11
CA TYR A 25 8.52 -13.68 -11.56
C TYR A 25 8.50 -12.40 -10.71
N ASP A 26 8.79 -12.49 -9.42
CA ASP A 26 8.95 -11.32 -8.52
C ASP A 26 10.14 -10.44 -8.98
N CYS A 27 11.13 -10.99 -9.69
CA CYS A 27 12.25 -10.24 -10.25
C CYS A 27 11.99 -9.67 -11.65
N LEU A 28 10.87 -10.00 -12.30
CA LEU A 28 10.57 -9.51 -13.64
C LEU A 28 9.81 -8.16 -13.62
N PRO A 29 10.08 -7.27 -14.58
CA PRO A 29 9.26 -6.07 -14.76
C PRO A 29 7.79 -6.43 -15.00
N LEU A 30 6.87 -5.62 -14.45
CA LEU A 30 5.42 -5.85 -14.59
C LEU A 30 4.98 -5.92 -16.07
N SER A 31 5.65 -5.18 -16.96
CA SER A 31 5.43 -5.27 -18.41
C SER A 31 5.70 -6.68 -18.93
N THR A 32 6.80 -7.31 -18.52
CA THR A 32 7.16 -8.69 -18.88
C THR A 32 6.15 -9.70 -18.31
N VAL A 33 5.75 -9.54 -17.04
CA VAL A 33 4.72 -10.37 -16.39
C VAL A 33 3.38 -10.30 -17.15
N LYS A 34 3.00 -9.11 -17.62
CA LYS A 34 1.79 -8.93 -18.45
C LYS A 34 1.87 -9.68 -19.78
N HIS A 35 3.03 -9.69 -20.44
CA HIS A 35 3.23 -10.48 -21.66
C HIS A 35 3.17 -11.99 -21.39
N LEU A 36 3.73 -12.44 -20.27
CA LEU A 36 3.69 -13.85 -19.87
C LEU A 36 2.26 -14.35 -19.61
N ARG A 37 1.30 -13.45 -19.32
CA ARG A 37 -0.12 -13.81 -19.20
C ARG A 37 -0.72 -14.36 -20.50
N LEU A 38 -0.12 -14.07 -21.65
CA LEU A 38 -0.60 -14.56 -22.95
C LEU A 38 -0.43 -16.08 -23.10
N TYR A 39 0.44 -16.70 -22.28
CA TYR A 39 0.58 -18.16 -22.23
C TYR A 39 -0.43 -18.74 -21.24
N HIS A 40 -1.36 -19.58 -21.73
CA HIS A 40 -2.44 -20.15 -20.94
C HIS A 40 -1.97 -20.85 -19.65
N ASP A 41 -0.86 -21.58 -19.73
CA ASP A 41 -0.29 -22.32 -18.59
C ASP A 41 0.19 -21.38 -17.46
N LEU A 42 0.58 -20.16 -17.81
CA LEU A 42 1.10 -19.16 -16.87
C LEU A 42 0.07 -18.10 -16.51
N ALA A 43 -1.01 -17.97 -17.29
CA ALA A 43 -1.99 -16.88 -17.20
C ALA A 43 -2.53 -16.69 -15.78
N ARG A 44 -2.90 -17.77 -15.09
CA ARG A 44 -3.44 -17.70 -13.73
C ARG A 44 -2.41 -17.19 -12.71
N ARG A 45 -1.15 -17.63 -12.82
CA ARG A 45 -0.06 -17.20 -11.93
C ARG A 45 0.34 -15.76 -12.20
N MET A 46 0.42 -15.39 -13.48
CA MET A 46 0.71 -14.01 -13.89
C MET A 46 -0.42 -13.08 -13.46
N GLN A 47 -1.68 -13.52 -13.52
CA GLN A 47 -2.81 -12.74 -13.01
C GLN A 47 -2.67 -12.48 -11.51
N TYR A 48 -2.28 -13.47 -10.72
CA TYR A 48 -2.01 -13.28 -9.29
C TYR A 48 -0.86 -12.29 -9.06
N GLN A 49 0.23 -12.41 -9.82
CA GLN A 49 1.38 -11.50 -9.71
C GLN A 49 1.06 -10.06 -10.12
N ILE A 50 0.29 -9.88 -11.20
CA ILE A 50 -0.18 -8.57 -11.64
C ILE A 50 -1.08 -7.95 -10.56
N TYR A 51 -1.97 -8.75 -9.98
CA TYR A 51 -2.85 -8.30 -8.92
C TYR A 51 -2.07 -7.91 -7.65
N ARG A 52 -1.12 -8.73 -7.22
CA ARG A 52 -0.24 -8.49 -6.05
C ARG A 52 0.59 -7.20 -6.19
N ASN A 53 1.05 -6.92 -7.41
CA ASN A 53 1.82 -5.72 -7.74
C ASN A 53 0.94 -4.56 -8.25
N GLY A 54 -0.37 -4.63 -8.05
CA GLY A 54 -1.25 -3.46 -8.18
C GLY A 54 -0.99 -2.46 -7.05
N GLU A 55 -1.32 -1.19 -7.30
CA GLU A 55 -1.38 -0.18 -6.23
C GLU A 55 -2.69 -0.32 -5.46
N TYR A 56 -2.60 -0.39 -4.13
CA TYR A 56 -3.77 -0.38 -3.25
C TYR A 56 -3.85 0.92 -2.46
N SER A 57 -4.99 1.61 -2.56
CA SER A 57 -5.24 2.89 -1.89
C SER A 57 -5.92 2.70 -0.53
N VAL A 58 -5.28 3.17 0.54
CA VAL A 58 -5.83 3.23 1.90
C VAL A 58 -6.11 4.69 2.25
N LEU A 59 -7.31 4.97 2.75
CA LEU A 59 -7.72 6.30 3.20
C LEU A 59 -7.77 6.32 4.73
N ILE A 60 -7.12 7.33 5.33
CA ILE A 60 -7.17 7.59 6.75
C ILE A 60 -7.65 9.03 6.94
N ASP A 61 -8.88 9.17 7.40
CA ASP A 61 -9.51 10.45 7.64
C ASP A 61 -9.71 10.65 9.16
N ASP A 62 -9.80 11.90 9.59
CA ASP A 62 -10.32 12.24 10.91
C ASP A 62 -11.82 11.87 10.99
N GLU A 63 -12.20 10.87 11.80
CA GLU A 63 -13.61 10.68 12.20
C GLU A 63 -14.01 11.91 13.08
N GLU A 64 -15.11 12.64 12.92
CA GLU A 64 -16.44 12.42 12.32
C GLU A 64 -16.79 13.52 11.29
N THR A 65 -16.97 13.16 10.02
CA THR A 65 -18.05 13.78 9.24
C THR A 65 -19.19 12.81 9.27
N ASP A 66 -20.27 13.18 9.98
CA ASP A 66 -21.54 12.47 9.97
C ASP A 66 -21.83 11.91 8.58
N ILE A 67 -22.09 10.60 8.55
CA ILE A 67 -22.53 9.87 7.35
C ILE A 67 -23.82 10.52 6.77
N ALA A 68 -24.50 11.38 7.54
CA ALA A 68 -25.66 12.18 7.16
C ALA A 68 -25.35 13.49 6.41
N SER A 69 -24.08 13.90 6.28
CA SER A 69 -23.69 15.17 5.63
C SER A 69 -23.10 15.02 4.22
N LEU A 70 -23.07 13.79 3.70
CA LEU A 70 -22.50 13.46 2.39
C LEU A 70 -23.43 13.77 1.20
N ASP A 71 -24.70 14.08 1.41
CA ASP A 71 -25.63 14.38 0.31
C ASP A 71 -25.55 15.82 -0.20
N GLU A 72 -24.91 16.74 0.53
CA GLU A 72 -24.86 18.14 0.12
C GLU A 72 -23.54 18.80 0.50
N LYS A 73 -22.46 18.51 -0.25
CA LYS A 73 -21.45 19.52 -0.67
C LYS A 73 -20.30 18.90 -1.49
N LYS A 74 -20.30 19.31 -2.76
CA LYS A 74 -19.15 19.74 -3.58
C LYS A 74 -18.19 18.68 -4.15
N GLU A 75 -18.06 18.82 -5.47
CA GLU A 75 -17.05 18.32 -6.40
C GLU A 75 -15.60 18.56 -5.95
N GLU A 76 -15.12 17.85 -4.94
CA GLU A 76 -13.69 17.55 -4.81
C GLU A 76 -13.51 16.08 -5.14
N LYS A 77 -12.58 15.77 -6.05
CA LYS A 77 -12.28 14.41 -6.51
C LYS A 77 -12.25 13.46 -5.32
N THR A 78 -13.27 12.64 -5.16
CA THR A 78 -13.34 11.60 -4.15
C THR A 78 -12.10 10.74 -4.34
N GLU A 79 -11.18 10.77 -3.38
CA GLU A 79 -9.98 9.94 -3.46
C GLU A 79 -10.45 8.49 -3.50
N GLU A 80 -10.18 7.79 -4.60
CA GLU A 80 -10.54 6.39 -4.74
C GLU A 80 -9.67 5.54 -3.80
N GLY A 81 -10.29 4.86 -2.85
CA GLY A 81 -9.60 4.00 -1.90
C GLY A 81 -10.51 3.43 -0.81
N HIS A 82 -9.96 2.51 -0.02
CA HIS A 82 -10.67 1.89 1.10
C HIS A 82 -10.29 2.57 2.42
N ARG A 83 -11.29 2.97 3.21
CA ARG A 83 -11.05 3.59 4.52
C ARG A 83 -10.48 2.58 5.51
N ILE A 84 -9.51 2.99 6.31
CA ILE A 84 -8.91 2.12 7.32
C ILE A 84 -9.92 1.65 8.38
N SER A 85 -10.91 2.49 8.71
CA SER A 85 -12.02 2.13 9.59
C SER A 85 -12.86 0.97 9.02
N GLN A 86 -13.07 0.92 7.70
CA GLN A 86 -13.76 -0.20 7.05
C GLN A 86 -12.90 -1.47 7.06
N ILE A 87 -11.58 -1.34 6.85
CA ILE A 87 -10.64 -2.46 6.82
C ILE A 87 -10.57 -3.13 8.20
N GLN A 88 -10.51 -2.35 9.29
CA GLN A 88 -10.38 -2.84 10.65
C GLN A 88 -11.54 -3.77 11.08
N THR A 89 -12.74 -3.57 10.55
CA THR A 89 -13.93 -4.34 10.95
C THR A 89 -13.92 -5.80 10.47
N ASN A 90 -13.08 -6.15 9.49
CA ASN A 90 -13.14 -7.46 8.85
C ASN A 90 -11.74 -8.05 8.59
N THR A 91 -11.43 -9.14 9.29
CA THR A 91 -10.16 -9.88 9.15
C THR A 91 -9.89 -10.40 7.74
N GLN A 92 -10.93 -10.75 6.97
CA GLN A 92 -10.74 -11.16 5.56
C GLN A 92 -10.29 -9.99 4.70
N THR A 93 -10.77 -8.79 4.99
CA THR A 93 -10.37 -7.57 4.29
C THR A 93 -8.93 -7.25 4.64
N ILE A 94 -8.53 -7.31 5.91
CA ILE A 94 -7.12 -7.14 6.31
C ILE A 94 -6.21 -8.13 5.55
N LYS A 95 -6.56 -9.42 5.52
CA LYS A 95 -5.80 -10.43 4.76
C LYS A 95 -5.74 -10.16 3.26
N HIS A 96 -6.78 -9.56 2.70
CA HIS A 96 -6.82 -9.16 1.29
C HIS A 96 -5.90 -7.98 1.04
N VAL A 97 -6.01 -6.90 1.83
CA VAL A 97 -5.17 -5.70 1.73
C VAL A 97 -3.70 -6.04 1.95
N ALA A 98 -3.40 -6.93 2.88
CA ALA A 98 -2.04 -7.42 3.10
C ALA A 98 -1.48 -8.23 1.92
N ARG A 99 -2.21 -8.52 0.84
CA ARG A 99 -1.60 -9.22 -0.33
C ARG A 99 -0.78 -8.30 -1.20
N PHE A 100 -1.05 -7.00 -1.18
CA PHE A 100 -0.43 -6.04 -2.08
C PHE A 100 1.02 -5.73 -1.68
N HIS A 101 1.77 -5.22 -2.66
CA HIS A 101 3.15 -4.77 -2.48
C HIS A 101 3.34 -3.26 -2.64
N HIS A 102 2.41 -2.60 -3.33
CA HIS A 102 2.46 -1.17 -3.56
C HIS A 102 1.23 -0.54 -2.93
N TYR A 103 1.46 0.39 -2.01
CA TYR A 103 0.42 1.06 -1.28
C TYR A 103 0.49 2.55 -1.51
N ARG A 104 -0.68 3.16 -1.63
CA ARG A 104 -0.87 4.59 -1.48
C ARG A 104 -1.71 4.82 -0.24
N VAL A 105 -1.16 5.50 0.75
CA VAL A 105 -1.89 5.83 1.98
C VAL A 105 -2.15 7.32 1.96
N ASN A 106 -3.40 7.72 1.74
CA ASN A 106 -3.79 9.11 1.85
C ASN A 106 -4.25 9.37 3.28
N ILE A 107 -3.63 10.34 3.94
CA ILE A 107 -3.89 10.71 5.32
C ILE A 107 -4.38 12.15 5.32
N SER A 108 -5.67 12.33 5.57
CA SER A 108 -6.31 13.64 5.65
C SER A 108 -6.20 14.17 7.08
N LEU A 109 -5.43 15.24 7.28
CA LEU A 109 -5.22 15.89 8.57
C LEU A 109 -5.95 17.23 8.61
N THR A 110 -6.86 17.42 9.56
CA THR A 110 -7.53 18.71 9.78
C THR A 110 -6.96 19.45 10.99
N ASP A 111 -6.63 18.73 12.06
CA ASP A 111 -5.94 19.23 13.24
C ASP A 111 -4.87 18.21 13.63
N PHE A 112 -3.60 18.63 13.67
CA PHE A 112 -2.49 17.70 13.76
C PHE A 112 -2.58 16.80 15.01
N LYS A 113 -2.97 17.37 16.16
CA LYS A 113 -3.02 16.64 17.41
C LYS A 113 -4.10 15.54 17.39
N THR A 114 -5.34 15.89 17.02
CA THR A 114 -6.43 14.91 16.92
C THR A 114 -6.17 13.88 15.85
N SER A 115 -5.60 14.27 14.71
CA SER A 115 -5.27 13.32 13.65
C SER A 115 -4.20 12.30 14.03
N ILE A 116 -3.19 12.70 14.80
CA ILE A 116 -2.21 11.76 15.34
C ILE A 116 -2.85 10.78 16.32
N ASP A 117 -3.74 11.26 17.19
CA ASP A 117 -4.45 10.37 18.12
C ASP A 117 -5.38 9.40 17.37
N ASN A 118 -6.01 9.84 16.28
CA ASN A 118 -6.78 8.97 15.39
C ASN A 118 -5.90 7.93 14.67
N LEU A 119 -4.74 8.33 14.15
CA LEU A 119 -3.76 7.40 13.55
C LEU A 119 -3.34 6.30 14.53
N LYS A 120 -3.11 6.66 15.80
CA LYS A 120 -2.76 5.69 16.85
C LYS A 120 -3.88 4.68 17.13
N LYS A 121 -5.16 5.05 16.98
CA LYS A 121 -6.27 4.08 17.12
C LYS A 121 -6.17 2.95 16.10
N TYR A 122 -5.70 3.25 14.90
CA TYR A 122 -5.53 2.27 13.83
C TYR A 122 -4.16 1.56 13.84
N GLN A 123 -3.32 1.80 14.84
CA GLN A 123 -1.96 1.25 14.90
C GLN A 123 -1.93 -0.27 14.77
N SER A 124 -2.83 -0.99 15.44
CA SER A 124 -2.91 -2.46 15.31
C SER A 124 -3.18 -2.91 13.87
N THR A 125 -4.05 -2.20 13.14
CA THR A 125 -4.37 -2.52 11.75
C THR A 125 -3.23 -2.12 10.81
N ILE A 126 -2.56 -1.01 11.09
CA ILE A 126 -1.35 -0.59 10.36
C ILE A 126 -0.26 -1.66 10.53
N ASP A 127 -0.01 -2.12 11.75
CA ASP A 127 0.99 -3.14 12.02
C ASP A 127 0.64 -4.46 11.30
N GLU A 128 -0.62 -4.91 11.34
CA GLU A 128 -1.03 -6.14 10.64
C GLU A 128 -0.82 -6.09 9.12
N ILE A 129 -0.89 -4.91 8.50
CA ILE A 129 -0.76 -4.73 7.06
C ILE A 129 0.70 -4.45 6.66
N PHE A 130 1.39 -3.60 7.41
CA PHE A 130 2.66 -2.99 7.00
C PHE A 130 3.89 -3.51 7.78
N ASN A 131 3.72 -4.17 8.94
CA ASN A 131 4.83 -4.80 9.66
C ASN A 131 5.10 -6.20 9.09
N ARG A 132 5.93 -6.27 8.06
CA ARG A 132 6.19 -7.49 7.29
C ARG A 132 7.67 -7.84 7.25
N THR A 133 7.97 -9.10 6.96
CA THR A 133 9.34 -9.58 6.70
C THR A 133 9.84 -9.23 5.30
N THR A 134 8.93 -9.11 4.34
CA THR A 134 9.24 -8.75 2.95
C THR A 134 8.99 -7.26 2.73
N ALA A 135 9.91 -6.60 2.03
CA ALA A 135 9.79 -5.19 1.69
C ALA A 135 8.58 -4.92 0.79
N ILE A 136 7.84 -3.86 1.12
CA ILE A 136 6.76 -3.29 0.32
C ILE A 136 7.05 -1.82 0.04
N THR A 137 6.41 -1.28 -0.99
CA THR A 137 6.50 0.14 -1.34
C THR A 137 5.28 0.87 -0.79
N ILE A 138 5.50 1.97 -0.08
CA ILE A 138 4.45 2.78 0.52
C ILE A 138 4.64 4.22 0.09
N LYS A 139 3.64 4.78 -0.56
CA LYS A 139 3.51 6.20 -0.86
C LYS A 139 2.55 6.83 0.15
N LEU A 140 3.10 7.53 1.12
CA LEU A 140 2.34 8.29 2.10
C LEU A 140 2.02 9.66 1.50
N VAL A 141 0.73 9.96 1.33
CA VAL A 141 0.25 11.27 0.91
C VAL A 141 -0.41 11.91 2.11
N VAL A 142 0.28 12.86 2.74
CA VAL A 142 -0.23 13.58 3.91
C VAL A 142 -0.89 14.87 3.43
N ILE A 143 -2.21 14.97 3.61
CA ILE A 143 -3.02 16.08 3.12
C ILE A 143 -3.40 16.93 4.32
N LEU A 144 -2.74 18.07 4.48
CA LEU A 144 -3.02 19.00 5.57
C LEU A 144 -4.00 20.07 5.13
N HIS A 145 -5.20 20.06 5.72
CA HIS A 145 -6.19 21.08 5.54
C HIS A 145 -5.98 22.25 6.52
N TYR A 146 -5.35 23.33 6.05
CA TYR A 146 -4.98 24.47 6.91
C TYR A 146 -5.92 25.68 6.70
N SER A 147 -6.07 26.49 7.76
CA SER A 147 -6.70 27.82 7.71
C SER A 147 -5.74 28.85 8.33
N LEU A 148 -6.02 30.15 8.16
CA LEU A 148 -5.17 31.24 8.70
C LEU A 148 -4.95 31.13 10.23
N ASN A 149 -5.91 30.55 10.94
CA ASN A 149 -5.85 30.36 12.39
C ASN A 149 -5.06 29.09 12.82
N ARG A 150 -4.61 28.28 11.85
CA ARG A 150 -4.01 26.94 12.06
C ARG A 150 -2.58 26.85 11.51
N PHE A 151 -1.85 27.96 11.45
CA PHE A 151 -0.44 27.96 11.01
C PHE A 151 0.47 27.09 11.89
N ASN A 152 0.18 27.02 13.20
CA ASN A 152 0.90 26.13 14.11
C ASN A 152 0.74 24.65 13.73
N ASP A 153 -0.41 24.25 13.20
CA ASP A 153 -0.66 22.86 12.77
C ASP A 153 0.19 22.50 11.54
N VAL A 154 0.47 23.46 10.66
CA VAL A 154 1.41 23.29 9.53
C VAL A 154 2.82 23.03 10.04
N LYS A 155 3.27 23.84 11.01
CA LYS A 155 4.58 23.67 11.65
C LYS A 155 4.67 22.34 12.38
N ASP A 156 3.65 21.97 13.12
CA ASP A 156 3.63 20.73 13.90
C ASP A 156 3.58 19.51 12.98
N CYS A 157 2.80 19.56 11.89
CA CYS A 157 2.81 18.52 10.88
C CYS A 157 4.18 18.32 10.23
N LEU A 158 4.84 19.41 9.82
CA LEU A 158 6.18 19.36 9.24
C LEU A 158 7.22 18.81 10.25
N SER A 159 7.12 19.23 11.51
CA SER A 159 8.07 18.83 12.56
C SER A 159 7.90 17.36 12.98
N ASN A 160 6.75 16.76 12.71
CA ASN A 160 6.41 15.41 13.16
C ASN A 160 6.08 14.45 12.00
N ILE A 161 6.37 14.83 10.75
CA ILE A 161 6.11 13.96 9.59
C ILE A 161 6.91 12.65 9.66
N ASP A 162 8.09 12.69 10.29
CA ASP A 162 8.92 11.53 10.58
C ASP A 162 8.21 10.52 11.48
N PHE A 163 7.38 10.99 12.41
CA PHE A 163 6.58 10.11 13.26
C PHE A 163 5.54 9.35 12.43
N ILE A 164 4.83 10.05 11.53
CA ILE A 164 3.87 9.43 10.63
C ILE A 164 4.57 8.39 9.74
N SER A 165 5.72 8.73 9.16
CA SER A 165 6.49 7.81 8.32
C SER A 165 6.91 6.54 9.07
N LYS A 166 7.35 6.68 10.33
CA LYS A 166 7.77 5.54 11.17
C LYS A 166 6.64 4.56 11.47
N LEU A 167 5.38 5.01 11.56
CA LEU A 167 4.24 4.12 11.75
C LEU A 167 4.09 3.13 10.58
N PHE A 168 4.40 3.56 9.35
CA PHE A 168 4.32 2.71 8.16
C PHE A 168 5.65 2.02 7.79
N ASN A 169 6.72 2.31 8.53
CA ASN A 169 8.03 1.70 8.34
C ASN A 169 8.71 1.33 9.67
N PRO A 170 8.09 0.50 10.52
CA PRO A 170 8.55 0.26 11.89
C PRO A 170 9.96 -0.38 11.97
N ASN A 171 10.33 -1.20 10.98
CA ASN A 171 11.60 -1.92 10.94
C ASN A 171 12.59 -1.38 9.90
N GLY A 172 12.25 -0.30 9.18
CA GLY A 172 13.08 0.22 8.09
C GLY A 172 13.13 -0.66 6.83
N ILE A 173 12.35 -1.74 6.77
CA ILE A 173 12.32 -2.70 5.65
C ILE A 173 11.51 -2.14 4.46
N ASN A 174 10.49 -1.32 4.72
CA ASN A 174 9.61 -0.80 3.69
C ASN A 174 10.27 0.37 2.97
N VAL A 175 10.02 0.48 1.66
CA VAL A 175 10.38 1.66 0.88
C VAL A 175 9.27 2.68 1.05
N CYS A 176 9.46 3.64 1.95
CA CYS A 176 8.49 4.68 2.25
C CYS A 176 8.86 6.00 1.58
N SER A 177 7.92 6.58 0.83
CA SER A 177 8.00 7.94 0.29
C SER A 177 6.89 8.78 0.89
N VAL A 178 7.16 10.07 1.14
CA VAL A 178 6.20 10.98 1.77
C VAL A 178 6.00 12.20 0.89
N ASP A 179 4.76 12.40 0.44
CA ASP A 179 4.29 13.58 -0.26
C ASP A 179 3.42 14.40 0.70
N LEU A 180 3.80 15.64 1.00
CA LEU A 180 2.98 16.56 1.79
C LEU A 180 2.20 17.48 0.85
N GLN A 181 0.88 17.53 1.02
CA GLN A 181 -0.02 18.41 0.29
C GLN A 181 -0.68 19.40 1.26
N LEU A 182 -0.60 20.69 0.96
CA LEU A 182 -1.18 21.75 1.78
C LEU A 182 -2.45 22.28 1.10
N ASN A 183 -3.61 21.93 1.65
CA ASN A 183 -4.90 22.35 1.14
C ASN A 183 -5.47 23.48 2.01
N LYS A 184 -5.60 24.68 1.43
CA LYS A 184 -6.20 25.81 2.14
C LYS A 184 -7.71 25.59 2.24
N LYS A 185 -8.24 25.39 3.45
CA LYS A 185 -9.67 25.50 3.71
C LYS A 185 -10.05 26.99 3.60
N SER A 186 -10.86 27.31 2.59
CA SER A 186 -11.45 28.65 2.40
C SER A 186 -12.54 28.92 3.44
#